data_AF-A0A143PHF6-F1
#
_entry.id   AF-A0A143PHF6-F1
#
_cell.length_a   1.000
_cell.length_b   1.000
_cell.length_c   1.000
_cell.angle_alpha   90.00
_cell.angle_beta   90.00
_cell.angle_gamma   90.00
#
_symmetry.space_group_name_H-M   'P 1'
#
loop_
_entity.id
_entity.type
_entity.pdbx_description
1 polymer ?
#
loop_
_entity_poly.entity_id
_entity_poly.type
_entity_poly.pdbx_seq_one_letter_code
_entity_poly.pdbx_strand_id
1 'polypeptide(L)'
;MSTVQLQASELSSRRRPVPVLILALALVAAGGLWTTLQRRAASTRFEAGLVFVAGACDLSPGVARALGGPLTSADCAAIERIARAEVVAAFAGLRVDLNADPAAFWTVHVRAFVPSRSRTLGAAGASLAFGPLGGRGMVGLMPLTGQALRYAPSNASRAEIVAGIGRGVGRSVVHEFAHQIAGGQIDSTDASTYEYNSVDRPAQYYGALHWGDAGTRVRSRLGR
;
A
#
# COMPACT_ATOMS: atom_id res chain seq x y z
N MET A 1 -35.49 -42.82 -78.75
CA MET A 1 -34.11 -42.35 -78.55
C MET A 1 -34.16 -41.28 -77.47
N SER A 2 -33.85 -41.67 -76.24
CA SER A 2 -33.96 -40.87 -75.02
C SER A 2 -32.61 -40.24 -74.70
N THR A 3 -32.56 -38.93 -74.59
CA THR A 3 -31.35 -38.21 -74.15
C THR A 3 -31.57 -37.71 -72.73
N VAL A 4 -30.86 -38.35 -71.82
CA VAL A 4 -30.90 -38.16 -70.36
C VAL A 4 -30.43 -36.75 -70.01
N GLN A 5 -31.34 -35.93 -69.49
CA GLN A 5 -31.07 -34.61 -68.95
C GLN A 5 -30.57 -34.77 -67.50
N LEU A 6 -29.26 -34.99 -67.35
CA LEU A 6 -28.60 -35.06 -66.05
C LEU A 6 -28.69 -33.69 -65.35
N GLN A 7 -29.42 -33.64 -64.24
CA GLN A 7 -29.41 -32.55 -63.26
C GLN A 7 -27.99 -32.36 -62.71
N ALA A 8 -27.19 -31.51 -63.37
CA ALA A 8 -26.04 -30.88 -62.75
C ALA A 8 -26.54 -29.72 -61.87
N SER A 9 -27.20 -30.06 -60.75
CA SER A 9 -27.26 -29.16 -59.60
C SER A 9 -25.88 -29.18 -58.96
N GLU A 10 -24.91 -28.56 -59.62
CA GLU A 10 -23.63 -28.24 -59.01
C GLU A 10 -23.94 -27.36 -57.81
N LEU A 11 -23.86 -28.00 -56.65
CA LEU A 11 -23.69 -27.40 -55.36
C LEU A 11 -22.68 -26.27 -55.53
N SER A 12 -23.19 -25.04 -55.67
CA SER A 12 -22.43 -23.82 -55.55
C SER A 12 -21.90 -23.81 -54.13
N SER A 13 -20.79 -24.52 -53.95
CA SER A 13 -19.95 -24.51 -52.77
C SER A 13 -19.47 -23.08 -52.66
N ARG A 14 -20.30 -22.26 -51.99
CA ARG A 14 -19.93 -20.93 -51.51
C ARG A 14 -18.76 -21.17 -50.58
N ARG A 15 -17.55 -21.23 -51.16
CA ARG A 15 -16.29 -21.10 -50.45
C ARG A 15 -16.41 -19.77 -49.72
N ARG A 16 -16.85 -19.83 -48.46
CA ARG A 16 -16.75 -18.69 -47.56
C ARG A 16 -15.28 -18.28 -47.65
N PRO A 17 -14.98 -17.03 -48.01
CA PRO A 17 -13.60 -16.64 -48.23
C PRO A 17 -12.88 -16.88 -46.90
N VAL A 18 -11.93 -17.82 -46.91
CA VAL A 18 -11.02 -18.17 -45.81
C VAL A 18 -10.59 -16.96 -44.94
N PRO A 19 -10.32 -15.75 -45.48
CA PRO A 19 -10.03 -14.58 -44.65
C PRO A 19 -11.12 -14.18 -43.64
N VAL A 20 -12.41 -14.39 -43.92
CA VAL A 20 -13.50 -14.04 -42.99
C VAL A 20 -13.50 -14.95 -41.76
N LEU A 21 -13.20 -16.24 -41.95
CA LEU A 21 -13.11 -17.18 -40.84
C LEU A 21 -11.89 -16.88 -39.95
N ILE A 22 -10.74 -16.56 -40.55
CA ILE A 22 -9.52 -16.20 -39.84
C ILE A 22 -9.74 -14.93 -39.00
N LEU A 23 -10.36 -13.90 -39.59
CA LEU A 23 -10.65 -12.65 -38.89
C LEU A 23 -11.62 -12.86 -37.71
N ALA A 24 -12.68 -13.64 -37.90
CA ALA A 24 -13.63 -13.95 -36.84
C ALA A 24 -12.95 -14.69 -35.67
N LEU A 25 -12.08 -15.66 -35.96
CA LEU A 25 -11.31 -16.38 -34.93
C LEU A 25 -10.35 -15.45 -34.18
N ALA A 26 -9.67 -14.53 -34.89
CA ALA A 26 -8.77 -13.56 -34.26
C ALA A 26 -9.51 -12.62 -33.29
N LEU A 27 -10.69 -12.14 -33.68
CA LEU A 27 -11.53 -11.28 -32.82
C LEU A 27 -12.03 -12.03 -31.58
N VAL A 28 -12.47 -13.29 -31.74
CA VAL A 28 -12.88 -14.13 -30.61
C VAL A 28 -11.71 -14.40 -29.67
N ALA A 29 -10.53 -14.72 -30.21
CA ALA A 29 -9.32 -14.95 -29.41
C ALA A 29 -8.89 -13.68 -28.66
N ALA A 30 -8.90 -12.52 -29.32
CA ALA A 30 -8.60 -11.23 -28.69
C ALA A 30 -9.61 -10.87 -27.59
N GLY A 31 -10.91 -11.08 -27.83
CA GLY A 31 -11.95 -10.88 -26.83
C GLY A 31 -11.83 -11.83 -25.64
N GLY A 32 -11.50 -13.10 -25.89
CA GLY A 32 -11.24 -14.10 -24.85
C GLY A 32 -10.01 -13.74 -24.01
N LEU A 33 -8.91 -13.33 -24.64
CA LEU A 33 -7.70 -12.87 -23.97
C LEU A 33 -7.98 -11.62 -23.13
N TRP A 34 -8.67 -10.62 -23.70
CA TRP A 34 -9.04 -9.39 -23.00
C TRP A 34 -9.89 -9.68 -21.76
N THR A 35 -10.91 -10.52 -21.89
CA THR A 35 -11.77 -10.92 -20.77
C THR A 35 -10.97 -11.65 -19.68
N THR A 36 -10.04 -12.52 -20.09
CA THR A 36 -9.17 -13.25 -19.15
C THR A 36 -8.21 -12.32 -18.42
N LEU A 37 -7.61 -11.36 -19.13
CA LEU A 37 -6.75 -10.33 -18.55
C LEU A 37 -7.53 -9.44 -17.58
N GLN A 38 -8.74 -9.01 -17.95
CA GLN A 38 -9.61 -8.23 -17.06
C GLN A 38 -10.00 -9.03 -15.80
N ARG A 39 -10.36 -10.30 -15.93
CA ARG A 39 -10.67 -11.16 -14.77
C ARG A 39 -9.47 -11.35 -13.87
N ARG A 40 -8.30 -11.66 -14.43
CA ARG A 40 -7.05 -11.77 -13.66
C ARG A 40 -6.75 -10.46 -12.96
N ALA A 41 -6.78 -9.34 -13.68
CA ALA A 41 -6.54 -8.02 -13.12
C ALA A 41 -7.54 -7.66 -12.00
N ALA A 42 -8.79 -8.12 -12.08
CA ALA A 42 -9.81 -7.94 -11.05
C ALA A 42 -9.57 -8.85 -9.82
N SER A 43 -9.03 -10.05 -10.00
CA SER A 43 -8.74 -10.99 -8.90
C SER A 43 -7.37 -10.81 -8.24
N THR A 44 -6.44 -10.13 -8.90
CA THR A 44 -5.08 -9.93 -8.36
C THR A 44 -5.14 -9.06 -7.11
N ARG A 45 -4.65 -9.60 -6.00
CA ARG A 45 -4.34 -8.85 -4.79
C ARG A 45 -2.88 -8.41 -4.86
N PHE A 46 -2.60 -7.22 -4.37
CA PHE A 46 -1.25 -6.66 -4.39
C PHE A 46 -0.57 -6.87 -3.04
N GLU A 47 0.71 -7.23 -3.07
CA GLU A 47 1.49 -7.43 -1.85
C GLU A 47 2.06 -6.11 -1.32
N ALA A 48 1.88 -5.88 -0.03
CA ALA A 48 2.46 -4.76 0.69
C ALA A 48 3.30 -5.28 1.87
N GLY A 49 4.61 -5.03 1.83
CA GLY A 49 5.57 -5.41 2.86
C GLY A 49 5.73 -4.33 3.91
N LEU A 50 5.44 -4.63 5.17
CA LEU A 50 5.81 -3.82 6.32
C LEU A 50 6.93 -4.53 7.08
N VAL A 51 8.13 -3.95 7.05
CA VAL A 51 9.35 -4.60 7.55
C VAL A 51 9.98 -3.77 8.67
N PHE A 52 10.01 -4.31 9.89
CA PHE A 52 10.79 -3.74 10.98
C PHE A 52 12.23 -4.24 10.87
N VAL A 53 13.19 -3.35 10.58
CA VAL A 53 14.59 -3.75 10.47
C VAL A 53 15.23 -3.94 11.83
N ALA A 54 16.33 -4.70 11.89
CA ALA A 54 17.13 -4.82 13.11
C ALA A 54 17.54 -3.44 13.63
N GLY A 55 17.38 -3.23 14.94
CA GLY A 55 17.66 -1.95 15.59
C GLY A 55 16.63 -0.84 15.34
N ALA A 56 15.47 -1.13 14.71
CA ALA A 56 14.41 -0.13 14.53
C ALA A 56 13.93 0.49 15.87
N CYS A 57 13.98 -0.30 16.94
CA CYS A 57 13.59 0.11 18.29
C CYS A 57 14.72 0.74 19.13
N ASP A 58 15.93 0.86 18.60
CA ASP A 58 17.06 1.35 19.39
C ASP A 58 16.90 2.86 19.61
N LEU A 59 16.42 3.22 20.80
CA LEU A 59 16.19 4.60 21.19
C LEU A 59 17.49 5.31 21.59
N SER A 60 17.57 6.62 21.34
CA SER A 60 18.65 7.43 21.89
C SER A 60 18.50 7.51 23.41
N PRO A 61 19.60 7.70 24.17
CA PRO A 61 19.53 7.75 25.63
C PRO A 61 18.54 8.80 26.17
N GLY A 62 18.40 9.94 25.49
CA GLY A 62 17.45 11.00 25.87
C GLY A 62 15.99 10.57 25.72
N VAL A 63 15.64 9.96 24.58
CA VAL A 63 14.27 9.48 24.32
C VAL A 63 13.94 8.29 25.22
N ALA A 64 14.88 7.36 25.41
CA ALA A 64 14.73 6.25 26.34
C ALA A 64 14.46 6.75 27.78
N ARG A 65 15.21 7.75 28.25
CA ARG A 65 14.97 8.34 29.58
C ARG A 65 13.58 8.97 29.70
N ALA A 66 13.15 9.71 28.68
CA ALA A 66 11.81 10.33 28.66
C ALA A 66 10.68 9.29 28.67
N LEU A 67 10.89 8.11 28.06
CA LEU A 67 9.96 6.97 28.08
C LEU A 67 10.00 6.16 29.39
N GLY A 68 10.91 6.48 30.32
CA GLY A 68 11.12 5.71 31.56
C GLY A 68 11.98 4.45 31.38
N GLY A 69 12.81 4.40 30.35
CA GLY A 69 13.72 3.30 30.02
C GLY A 69 13.71 2.94 28.53
N PRO A 70 14.71 2.19 28.04
CA PRO A 70 14.77 1.74 26.64
C PRO A 70 13.54 0.89 26.29
N LEU A 71 13.20 0.79 25.00
CA LEU A 71 12.17 -0.15 24.55
C LEU A 71 12.64 -1.58 24.81
N THR A 72 11.79 -2.37 25.45
CA THR A 72 12.00 -3.81 25.62
C THR A 72 11.60 -4.56 24.35
N SER A 73 11.95 -5.85 24.25
CA SER A 73 11.47 -6.72 23.17
C SER A 73 9.94 -6.81 23.13
N ALA A 74 9.29 -6.82 24.31
CA ALA A 74 7.84 -6.81 24.42
C ALA A 74 7.22 -5.49 23.90
N ASP A 75 7.85 -4.34 24.20
CA ASP A 75 7.39 -3.05 23.67
C ASP A 75 7.50 -3.02 22.15
N CYS A 76 8.60 -3.51 21.58
CA CYS A 76 8.80 -3.60 20.13
C CYS A 76 7.76 -4.48 19.45
N ALA A 77 7.50 -5.67 20.01
CA ALA A 77 6.48 -6.56 19.49
C ALA A 77 5.08 -5.91 19.55
N ALA A 78 4.79 -5.14 20.60
CA ALA A 78 3.54 -4.40 20.72
C ALA A 78 3.43 -3.28 19.67
N ILE A 79 4.50 -2.48 19.48
CA ILE A 79 4.57 -1.42 18.46
C ILE A 79 4.32 -2.01 17.07
N GLU A 80 5.02 -3.09 16.71
CA GLU A 80 4.88 -3.73 15.41
C GLU A 80 3.46 -4.26 15.21
N ARG A 81 2.91 -4.98 16.19
CA ARG A 81 1.54 -5.53 16.11
C ARG A 81 0.51 -4.43 15.92
N ILE A 82 0.62 -3.32 16.66
CA ILE A 82 -0.31 -2.19 16.56
C ILE A 82 -0.15 -1.45 15.24
N ALA A 83 1.09 -1.23 14.79
CA ALA A 83 1.37 -0.62 13.49
C ALA A 83 0.76 -1.43 12.35
N ARG A 84 0.93 -2.75 12.36
CA ARG A 84 0.30 -3.66 11.38
C ARG A 84 -1.22 -3.56 11.42
N ALA A 85 -1.82 -3.54 12.61
CA ALA A 85 -3.27 -3.43 12.77
C ALA A 85 -3.83 -2.12 12.18
N GLU A 86 -3.13 -0.99 12.35
CA GLU A 86 -3.51 0.30 11.75
C GLU A 86 -3.45 0.26 10.22
N VAL A 87 -2.41 -0.37 9.64
CA VAL A 87 -2.30 -0.53 8.19
C VAL A 87 -3.43 -1.42 7.66
N VAL A 88 -3.68 -2.57 8.31
CA VAL A 88 -4.79 -3.46 7.94
C VAL A 88 -6.12 -2.73 8.00
N ALA A 89 -6.37 -1.94 9.05
CA ALA A 89 -7.60 -1.18 9.20
C ALA A 89 -7.76 -0.11 8.11
N ALA A 90 -6.70 0.64 7.79
CA ALA A 90 -6.75 1.68 6.76
C ALA A 90 -7.03 1.12 5.36
N PHE A 91 -6.51 -0.08 5.05
CA PHE A 91 -6.70 -0.75 3.76
C PHE A 91 -7.83 -1.80 3.77
N ALA A 92 -8.66 -1.83 4.81
CA ALA A 92 -9.74 -2.80 4.95
C ALA A 92 -10.70 -2.76 3.74
N GLY A 93 -10.98 -3.94 3.19
CA GLY A 93 -11.84 -4.08 2.01
C GLY A 93 -11.20 -3.65 0.69
N LEU A 94 -9.87 -3.44 0.65
CA LEU A 94 -9.11 -3.23 -0.59
C LEU A 94 -8.32 -4.50 -0.95
N ARG A 95 -7.94 -4.62 -2.22
CA ARG A 95 -7.18 -5.79 -2.73
C ARG A 95 -5.69 -5.69 -2.42
N VAL A 96 -5.35 -5.60 -1.14
CA VAL A 96 -3.97 -5.58 -0.65
C VAL A 96 -3.77 -6.66 0.40
N ASP A 97 -2.66 -7.39 0.29
CA ASP A 97 -2.20 -8.35 1.27
C ASP A 97 -0.97 -7.81 1.99
N LEU A 98 -1.13 -7.50 3.27
CA LEU A 98 -0.05 -7.02 4.12
C LEU A 98 0.79 -8.21 4.61
N ASN A 99 2.09 -8.15 4.40
CA ASN A 99 3.02 -9.18 4.88
C ASN A 99 4.31 -8.54 5.45
N ALA A 100 5.30 -9.37 5.76
CA ALA A 100 6.61 -8.96 6.26
C ALA A 100 7.73 -9.20 5.22
N ASP A 101 7.37 -9.42 3.95
CA ASP A 101 8.35 -9.70 2.90
C ASP A 101 9.04 -8.40 2.45
N PRO A 102 10.37 -8.29 2.58
CA PRO A 102 11.11 -7.13 2.08
C PRO A 102 11.16 -7.04 0.54
N ALA A 103 10.73 -8.08 -0.17
CA ALA A 103 10.63 -8.12 -1.63
C ALA A 103 9.21 -7.85 -2.15
N ALA A 104 8.25 -7.53 -1.29
CA ALA A 104 6.88 -7.22 -1.69
C ALA A 104 6.81 -6.04 -2.67
N PHE A 105 5.78 -6.06 -3.53
CA PHE A 105 5.60 -5.09 -4.61
C PHE A 105 5.65 -3.63 -4.13
N TRP A 106 4.94 -3.32 -3.05
CA TRP A 106 5.15 -2.11 -2.27
C TRP A 106 5.78 -2.49 -0.94
N THR A 107 6.85 -1.80 -0.53
CA THR A 107 7.52 -2.10 0.73
C THR A 107 7.80 -0.84 1.52
N VAL A 108 7.54 -0.86 2.84
CA VAL A 108 7.94 0.20 3.78
C VAL A 108 8.77 -0.41 4.90
N HIS A 109 9.97 0.11 5.10
CA HIS A 109 10.86 -0.29 6.18
C HIS A 109 10.73 0.65 7.38
N VAL A 110 10.43 0.11 8.55
CA VAL A 110 10.53 0.84 9.81
C VAL A 110 11.96 0.73 10.32
N ARG A 111 12.60 1.88 10.54
CA ARG A 111 13.99 2.01 11.01
C ARG A 111 14.04 2.97 12.20
N ALA A 112 15.16 3.04 12.92
CA ALA A 112 15.31 4.06 13.97
C ALA A 112 15.23 5.49 13.36
N PHE A 113 15.90 5.70 12.23
CA PHE A 113 15.89 6.97 11.48
C PHE A 113 15.75 6.73 9.98
N VAL A 114 15.07 7.66 9.30
CA VAL A 114 15.13 7.77 7.84
C VAL A 114 16.41 8.51 7.46
N PRO A 115 17.26 7.97 6.57
CA PRO A 115 18.43 8.69 6.08
C PRO A 115 18.01 10.01 5.43
N SER A 116 18.35 11.13 6.07
CA SER A 116 18.14 12.47 5.51
C SER A 116 19.46 12.99 4.94
N ARG A 117 19.39 13.67 3.80
CA ARG A 117 20.53 14.46 3.29
C ARG A 117 20.73 15.76 4.08
N SER A 118 19.76 16.15 4.93
CA SER A 118 19.81 17.33 5.79
C SER A 118 20.13 16.96 7.25
N ARG A 119 20.85 17.84 7.96
CA ARG A 119 21.23 17.69 9.39
C ARG A 119 20.09 18.00 10.37
N THR A 120 18.97 18.58 9.91
CA THR A 120 17.78 18.81 10.73
C THR A 120 16.98 17.51 10.88
N LEU A 121 16.45 17.29 12.10
CA LEU A 121 15.67 16.13 12.56
C LEU A 121 15.11 15.29 11.40
N GLY A 122 15.60 14.06 11.25
CA GLY A 122 15.28 13.20 10.12
C GLY A 122 13.78 13.09 9.88
N ALA A 123 13.38 13.08 8.60
CA ALA A 123 11.99 12.94 8.20
C ALA A 123 11.33 11.73 8.90
N ALA A 124 10.07 11.87 9.28
CA ALA A 124 9.31 10.78 9.88
C ALA A 124 9.03 9.66 8.89
N GLY A 125 8.98 9.97 7.60
CA GLY A 125 8.86 9.03 6.51
C GLY A 125 9.45 9.57 5.20
N ALA A 126 9.70 8.66 4.26
CA ALA A 126 10.07 8.98 2.89
C ALA A 126 9.71 7.81 1.97
N SER A 127 9.20 8.10 0.77
CA SER A 127 8.84 7.09 -0.23
C SER A 127 9.34 7.43 -1.63
N LEU A 128 9.59 6.38 -2.39
CA LEU A 128 9.86 6.37 -3.82
C LEU A 128 8.80 5.50 -4.49
N ALA A 129 7.95 6.13 -5.30
CA ALA A 129 6.96 5.45 -6.12
C ALA A 129 7.56 5.12 -7.50
N PHE A 130 7.44 3.87 -7.95
CA PHE A 130 7.90 3.44 -9.27
C PHE A 130 6.73 3.10 -10.22
N GLY A 131 5.54 3.63 -9.91
CA GLY A 131 4.32 3.42 -10.70
C GLY A 131 3.97 1.93 -10.81
N PRO A 132 3.89 1.34 -12.02
CA PRO A 132 3.52 -0.06 -12.20
C PRO A 132 4.62 -1.05 -11.75
N LEU A 133 5.79 -0.57 -11.31
CA LEU A 133 6.89 -1.39 -10.82
C LEU A 133 6.94 -1.47 -9.28
N GLY A 134 5.95 -0.90 -8.59
CA GLY A 134 5.85 -0.94 -7.14
C GLY A 134 6.39 0.31 -6.46
N GLY A 135 6.94 0.15 -5.26
CA GLY A 135 7.38 1.28 -4.45
C GLY A 135 8.19 0.86 -3.23
N ARG A 136 9.03 1.77 -2.74
CA ARG A 136 9.82 1.58 -1.53
C ARG A 136 9.74 2.82 -0.65
N GLY A 137 9.57 2.61 0.64
CA GLY A 137 9.52 3.67 1.63
C GLY A 137 10.23 3.31 2.91
N MET A 138 10.40 4.31 3.76
CA MET A 138 10.98 4.19 5.09
C MET A 138 10.19 5.03 6.07
N VAL A 139 10.06 4.56 7.30
CA VAL A 139 9.49 5.29 8.43
C VAL A 139 10.48 5.28 9.59
N GLY A 140 10.69 6.43 10.22
CA GLY A 140 11.59 6.61 11.35
C GLY A 140 10.86 6.45 12.68
N LEU A 141 11.18 5.42 13.46
CA LEU A 141 10.59 5.15 14.76
C LEU A 141 11.03 6.17 15.82
N MET A 142 12.28 6.66 15.78
CA MET A 142 12.78 7.64 16.75
C MET A 142 12.01 8.97 16.72
N PRO A 143 11.86 9.68 15.58
CA PRO A 143 11.09 10.91 15.56
C PRO A 143 9.63 10.68 15.96
N LEU A 144 9.02 9.56 15.55
CA LEU A 144 7.67 9.20 15.95
C LEU A 144 7.53 8.92 17.45
N THR A 145 8.55 8.32 18.08
CA THR A 145 8.59 8.11 19.53
C THR A 145 8.63 9.42 20.28
N GLY A 146 9.48 10.36 19.84
CA GLY A 146 9.55 11.70 20.44
C GLY A 146 8.22 12.44 20.37
N GLN A 147 7.52 12.36 19.23
CA GLN A 147 6.22 13.00 19.08
C GLN A 147 5.09 12.27 19.84
N ALA A 148 5.12 10.94 19.90
CA ALA A 148 4.18 10.18 20.72
C ALA A 148 4.29 10.55 22.21
N LEU A 149 5.52 10.73 22.71
CA LEU A 149 5.77 11.24 24.07
C LEU A 149 5.26 12.67 24.25
N ARG A 150 5.54 13.56 23.29
CA ARG A 150 5.10 14.97 23.33
C ARG A 150 3.57 15.11 23.43
N TYR A 151 2.83 14.28 22.71
CA TYR A 151 1.37 14.32 22.66
C TYR A 151 0.69 13.35 23.64
N ALA A 152 1.46 12.63 24.45
CA ALA A 152 0.90 11.71 25.43
C ALA A 152 0.02 12.48 26.42
N PRO A 153 -1.17 11.95 26.78
CA PRO A 153 -1.91 12.44 27.94
C PRO A 153 -1.02 12.49 29.18
N SER A 154 -1.20 13.49 30.05
CA SER A 154 -0.33 13.72 31.21
C SER A 154 -0.23 12.54 32.19
N ASN A 155 -1.24 11.67 32.20
CA ASN A 155 -1.35 10.47 33.02
C ASN A 155 -1.17 9.17 32.22
N ALA A 156 -0.71 9.24 30.97
CA ALA A 156 -0.53 8.07 30.13
C ALA A 156 0.52 7.14 30.72
N SER A 157 0.13 5.88 30.88
CA SER A 157 1.04 4.79 31.22
C SER A 157 2.04 4.53 30.09
N ARG A 158 3.13 3.84 30.41
CA ARG A 158 4.09 3.36 29.40
C ARG A 158 3.41 2.55 28.30
N ALA A 159 2.47 1.68 28.67
CA ALA A 159 1.73 0.85 27.71
C ALA A 159 0.91 1.71 26.73
N GLU A 160 0.27 2.78 27.20
CA GLU A 160 -0.49 3.71 26.35
C GLU A 160 0.42 4.50 25.40
N ILE A 161 1.60 4.91 25.87
CA ILE A 161 2.61 5.58 25.04
C ILE A 161 3.14 4.61 23.97
N VAL A 162 3.48 3.36 24.35
CA VAL A 162 3.90 2.30 23.42
C VAL A 162 2.82 2.04 22.37
N ALA A 163 1.55 2.02 22.75
CA ALA A 163 0.45 1.93 21.81
C ALA A 163 0.36 3.17 20.90
N GLY A 164 0.57 4.37 21.45
CA GLY A 164 0.68 5.62 20.68
C GLY A 164 1.79 5.59 19.64
N ILE A 165 2.97 5.07 19.99
CA ILE A 165 4.10 4.86 19.07
C ILE A 165 3.68 3.90 17.95
N GLY A 166 3.10 2.75 18.30
CA GLY A 166 2.58 1.77 17.32
C GLY A 166 1.59 2.39 16.34
N ARG A 167 0.63 3.19 16.84
CA ARG A 167 -0.31 3.91 15.98
C ARG A 167 0.38 4.91 15.07
N GLY A 168 1.27 5.72 15.62
CA GLY A 168 2.05 6.70 14.87
C GLY A 168 2.87 6.07 13.74
N VAL A 169 3.50 4.92 14.01
CA VAL A 169 4.25 4.14 12.99
C VAL A 169 3.30 3.61 11.92
N GLY A 170 2.24 2.89 12.30
CA GLY A 170 1.28 2.32 11.34
C GLY A 170 0.67 3.38 10.43
N ARG A 171 0.26 4.51 10.99
CA ARG A 171 -0.34 5.62 10.24
C ARG A 171 0.65 6.32 9.32
N SER A 172 1.92 6.41 9.72
CA SER A 172 2.98 6.91 8.83
C SER A 172 3.23 5.91 7.69
N VAL A 173 3.21 4.61 7.97
CA VAL A 173 3.30 3.57 6.93
C VAL A 173 2.14 3.67 5.93
N VAL A 174 0.91 3.93 6.41
CA VAL A 174 -0.25 4.19 5.54
C VAL A 174 -0.01 5.38 4.62
N HIS A 175 0.54 6.48 5.14
CA HIS A 175 0.90 7.66 4.36
C HIS A 175 1.96 7.34 3.29
N GLU A 176 3.01 6.60 3.65
CA GLU A 176 4.05 6.17 2.71
C GLU A 176 3.51 5.23 1.62
N PHE A 177 2.66 4.28 1.98
CA PHE A 177 1.96 3.45 0.99
C PHE A 177 1.06 4.28 0.10
N ALA A 178 0.39 5.32 0.62
CA ALA A 178 -0.42 6.21 -0.22
C ALA A 178 0.44 6.94 -1.27
N HIS A 179 1.65 7.40 -0.94
CA HIS A 179 2.58 7.96 -1.94
C HIS A 179 2.89 6.95 -3.05
N GLN A 180 3.21 5.71 -2.67
CA GLN A 180 3.56 4.65 -3.62
C GLN A 180 2.38 4.23 -4.49
N ILE A 181 1.22 4.06 -3.86
CA ILE A 181 0.01 3.53 -4.49
C ILE A 181 -0.68 4.60 -5.29
N ALA A 182 -0.93 5.82 -4.79
CA ALA A 182 -1.67 6.86 -5.50
C ALA A 182 -0.79 7.67 -6.47
N GLY A 183 0.51 7.77 -6.19
CA GLY A 183 1.46 8.58 -6.96
C GLY A 183 1.16 10.09 -6.96
N GLY A 184 2.14 10.87 -7.40
CA GLY A 184 2.07 12.33 -7.39
C GLY A 184 2.00 12.93 -5.98
N GLN A 185 1.58 14.18 -5.87
CA GLN A 185 1.37 14.83 -4.58
C GLN A 185 0.11 14.27 -3.91
N ILE A 186 0.25 13.75 -2.70
CA ILE A 186 -0.87 13.24 -1.91
C ILE A 186 -1.14 14.06 -0.64
N ASP A 187 -0.21 14.95 -0.29
CA ASP A 187 -0.24 15.72 0.95
C ASP A 187 -1.52 16.53 1.10
N SER A 188 -2.15 16.37 2.25
CA SER A 188 -3.31 17.14 2.69
C SER A 188 -2.92 18.20 3.71
N THR A 189 -3.74 19.25 3.80
CA THR A 189 -3.68 20.24 4.90
C THR A 189 -4.69 19.93 6.02
N ASP A 190 -5.54 18.91 5.86
CA ASP A 190 -6.44 18.42 6.90
C ASP A 190 -5.71 17.47 7.85
N ALA A 191 -5.43 17.95 9.07
CA ALA A 191 -4.73 17.24 10.13
C ALA A 191 -5.39 15.93 10.60
N SER A 192 -6.66 15.70 10.24
CA SER A 192 -7.41 14.49 10.59
C SER A 192 -7.34 13.39 9.52
N THR A 193 -6.56 13.60 8.45
CA THR A 193 -6.38 12.63 7.36
C THR A 193 -5.09 11.83 7.47
N TYR A 194 -5.00 10.65 6.84
CA TYR A 194 -3.73 9.92 6.68
C TYR A 194 -2.73 10.69 5.81
N GLU A 195 -3.24 11.52 4.91
CA GLU A 195 -2.49 12.32 3.95
C GLU A 195 -1.83 13.57 4.52
N TYR A 196 -2.10 13.95 5.77
CA TYR A 196 -1.54 15.20 6.28
C TYR A 196 -0.01 15.17 6.35
N ASN A 197 0.60 16.24 5.84
CA ASN A 197 2.02 16.35 5.53
C ASN A 197 2.98 16.39 6.74
N SER A 198 2.46 16.34 7.97
CA SER A 198 3.27 16.41 9.19
C SER A 198 2.79 15.45 10.26
N VAL A 199 3.69 14.59 10.75
CA VAL A 199 3.39 13.71 11.89
C VAL A 199 3.29 14.46 13.22
N ASP A 200 3.65 15.75 13.27
CA ASP A 200 3.59 16.58 14.46
C ASP A 200 2.15 17.02 14.79
N ARG A 201 1.30 16.05 15.16
CA ARG A 201 -0.11 16.27 15.52
C ARG A 201 -0.63 15.22 16.51
N PRO A 202 -1.53 15.56 17.45
CA PRO A 202 -2.09 14.61 18.40
C PRO A 202 -2.84 13.45 17.73
N ALA A 203 -3.58 13.75 16.66
CA ALA A 203 -4.40 12.76 15.95
C ALA A 203 -3.57 11.61 15.38
N GLN A 204 -2.29 11.83 15.07
CA GLN A 204 -1.37 10.80 14.61
C GLN A 204 -1.18 9.68 15.64
N TYR A 205 -1.20 10.00 16.94
CA TYR A 205 -0.83 9.06 18.01
C TYR A 205 -2.00 8.66 18.89
N TYR A 206 -2.99 9.53 19.09
CA TYR A 206 -4.07 9.34 20.07
C TYR A 206 -5.46 9.70 19.56
N GLY A 207 -5.59 10.13 18.30
CA GLY A 207 -6.89 10.42 17.67
C GLY A 207 -7.29 9.40 16.60
N ALA A 208 -8.43 9.67 15.97
CA ALA A 208 -8.87 8.98 14.77
C ALA A 208 -8.31 9.67 13.52
N LEU A 209 -7.95 8.89 12.51
CA LEU A 209 -7.63 9.37 11.17
C LEU A 209 -8.58 8.77 10.15
N HIS A 210 -8.78 9.47 9.04
CA HIS A 210 -9.54 8.97 7.90
C HIS A 210 -8.82 9.24 6.58
N TRP A 211 -9.32 8.67 5.50
CA TRP A 211 -8.81 8.93 4.17
C TRP A 211 -9.38 10.25 3.61
N GLY A 212 -8.52 11.13 3.13
CA GLY A 212 -8.88 12.27 2.30
C GLY A 212 -8.88 11.94 0.80
N ASP A 213 -8.45 12.89 -0.02
CA ASP A 213 -8.46 12.80 -1.49
C ASP A 213 -7.55 11.70 -2.04
N ALA A 214 -6.40 11.45 -1.41
CA ALA A 214 -5.51 10.38 -1.87
C ALA A 214 -6.15 9.01 -1.67
N GLY A 215 -6.96 8.82 -0.63
CA GLY A 215 -7.74 7.61 -0.42
C GLY A 215 -8.65 7.25 -1.59
N THR A 216 -9.22 8.24 -2.31
CA THR A 216 -10.00 7.98 -3.53
C THR A 216 -9.12 7.41 -4.65
N ARG A 217 -7.91 7.94 -4.82
CA ARG A 217 -6.93 7.42 -5.79
C ARG A 217 -6.42 6.03 -5.39
N VAL A 218 -6.14 5.81 -4.10
CA VAL A 218 -5.78 4.49 -3.56
C VAL A 218 -6.86 3.46 -3.87
N ARG A 219 -8.13 3.77 -3.54
CA ARG A 219 -9.28 2.91 -3.86
C ARG A 219 -9.43 2.64 -5.34
N SER A 220 -9.24 3.65 -6.20
CA SER A 220 -9.32 3.47 -7.65
C SER A 220 -8.26 2.51 -8.19
N ARG A 221 -7.05 2.51 -7.62
CA ARG A 221 -5.95 1.63 -8.07
C ARG A 221 -6.05 0.24 -7.49
N LEU A 222 -6.42 0.13 -6.22
CA LEU A 222 -6.51 -1.14 -5.54
C LEU A 222 -7.83 -1.85 -5.78
N GLY A 223 -8.92 -1.17 -6.11
CA GLY A 223 -10.26 -1.78 -6.13
C GLY A 223 -10.72 -2.27 -4.75
N ARG A 224 -11.96 -2.76 -4.69
CA ARG A 224 -12.50 -3.50 -3.55
C ARG A 224 -12.52 -4.99 -3.84
#